data_AF-A0A0F9ETU6-F1
#
_entry.id   AF-A0A0F9ETU6-F1
#
_cell.length_a   1.000
_cell.length_b   1.000
_cell.length_c   1.000
_cell.angle_alpha   90.00
_cell.angle_beta   90.00
_cell.angle_gamma   90.00
#
_symmetry.space_group_name_H-M   'P 1'
#
loop_
_entity.id
_entity.type
_entity.pdbx_description
1 polymer ?
#
loop_
_entity_poly.entity_id
_entity_poly.type
_entity_poly.pdbx_seq_one_letter_code
_entity_poly.pdbx_strand_id
1 'polypeptide(L)' 'MMQGFITVIVGVSLIPTVADTIASVSDNGTAGFPGNVTGSALSILELTTLFFALGIMVAGIGIAVGGLADIGLI' A
#
# COMPACT_ATOMS: atom_id res chain seq x y z
N MET A 1 8.39 5.48 17.56
CA MET A 1 7.18 6.25 17.19
C MET A 1 7.32 7.02 15.88
N MET A 2 8.41 7.77 15.64
CA MET A 2 8.48 8.60 14.43
C MET A 2 8.58 7.82 13.11
N GLN A 3 9.27 6.68 13.10
CA GLN A 3 9.36 5.84 11.91
C GLN A 3 7.98 5.32 11.46
N GLY A 4 7.16 4.77 12.37
CA GLY A 4 5.82 4.29 12.03
C GLY A 4 4.87 5.43 11.63
N PHE A 5 5.00 6.60 12.26
CA PHE A 5 4.22 7.79 11.88
C PHE A 5 4.54 8.28 10.45
N ILE A 6 5.82 8.36 10.09
CA ILE A 6 6.27 8.73 8.74
C ILE A 6 5.76 7.69 7.73
N THR A 7 5.89 6.40 8.04
CA THR A 7 5.38 5.33 7.17
C THR A 7 3.87 5.46 6.92
N VAL A 8 3.07 5.86 7.91
CA VAL A 8 1.64 6.07 7.73
C VAL A 8 1.34 7.28 6.85
N ILE A 9 1.94 8.45 7.14
CA ILE A 9 1.65 9.66 6.35
C ILE A 9 2.14 9.54 4.91
N VAL A 10 3.41 9.15 4.75
CA VAL A 10 4.01 9.02 3.42
C VAL A 10 3.36 7.87 2.68
N GLY A 11 3.16 6.73 3.34
CA GLY A 11 2.54 5.56 2.75
C GLY A 11 1.13 5.84 2.22
N VAL A 12 0.25 6.44 3.03
CA VAL A 12 -1.13 6.77 2.59
C VAL A 12 -1.11 7.76 1.43
N SER A 13 -0.23 8.76 1.46
CA SER A 13 -0.09 9.76 0.40
C SER A 13 0.38 9.15 -0.93
N LEU A 14 1.12 8.04 -0.88
CA LEU A 14 1.64 7.33 -2.06
C LEU A 14 0.70 6.23 -2.58
N ILE A 15 -0.39 5.90 -1.88
CA ILE A 15 -1.37 4.90 -2.35
C ILE A 15 -1.86 5.20 -3.78
N PRO A 16 -2.26 6.44 -4.14
CA PRO A 16 -2.70 6.74 -5.50
C PRO A 16 -1.60 6.51 -6.54
N THR A 17 -0.36 6.85 -6.22
CA THR A 17 0.78 6.64 -7.13
C THR A 17 1.07 5.16 -7.38
N VAL A 18 0.97 4.32 -6.33
CA VAL A 18 1.12 2.86 -6.46
C VAL A 18 -0.03 2.28 -7.27
N ALA A 19 -1.26 2.73 -7.02
CA ALA A 19 -2.44 2.29 -7.76
C ALA A 19 -2.38 2.68 -9.25
N ASP A 20 -1.95 3.90 -9.56
CA ASP A 20 -1.79 4.39 -10.94
C ASP A 20 -0.69 3.63 -11.68
N THR A 21 0.41 3.31 -10.99
CA THR A 21 1.47 2.46 -11.54
C THR A 21 0.92 1.07 -11.90
N ILE A 22 0.12 0.46 -11.02
CA ILE A 22 -0.48 -0.85 -11.26
C ILE A 22 -1.53 -0.80 -12.38
N ALA A 23 -2.35 0.26 -12.42
CA ALA A 23 -3.31 0.50 -13.49
C ALA A 23 -2.61 0.64 -14.85
N SER A 24 -1.50 1.39 -14.93
CA SER A 24 -0.74 1.56 -16.18
C SER A 24 -0.15 0.26 -16.75
N VAL A 25 0.05 -0.74 -15.89
CA VAL A 25 0.59 -2.06 -16.27
C VAL A 25 -0.53 -3.09 -16.50
N SER A 26 -1.69 -2.89 -15.87
CA SER A 26 -2.88 -3.74 -15.96
C SER A 26 -3.80 -3.38 -17.14
N ASP A 27 -3.92 -2.09 -17.47
CA ASP A 27 -4.85 -1.60 -18.48
C ASP A 27 -4.35 -1.85 -19.90
N ASN A 28 -5.02 -2.79 -20.58
CA ASN A 28 -5.26 -2.79 -22.03
C ASN A 28 -6.24 -1.66 -22.45
N GLY A 29 -6.17 -0.46 -21.86
CA GLY A 29 -7.37 0.37 -21.68
C GLY A 29 -7.31 1.85 -22.06
N THR A 30 -6.32 2.63 -21.60
CA THR A 30 -6.26 4.06 -21.96
C THR A 30 -4.82 4.55 -22.15
N ALA A 31 -4.57 5.08 -23.36
CA ALA A 31 -3.38 5.79 -23.85
C ALA A 31 -2.04 4.99 -23.94
N GLY A 32 -2.02 3.96 -24.79
CA GLY A 32 -0.88 3.79 -25.73
C GLY A 32 0.02 2.57 -25.60
N PHE A 33 -0.15 1.69 -24.61
CA PHE A 33 0.64 0.46 -24.49
C PHE A 33 -0.25 -0.77 -24.24
N PRO A 34 -0.10 -1.86 -25.01
CA PRO A 34 -0.79 -3.11 -24.70
C PRO A 34 -0.31 -3.63 -23.35
N GLY A 35 -1.25 -3.96 -22.46
CA GLY A 35 -0.98 -4.52 -21.14
C GLY A 35 -0.16 -5.81 -21.29
N ASN A 36 1.09 -5.77 -20.84
CA ASN A 36 2.06 -6.86 -21.01
C ASN A 36 1.89 -7.96 -19.95
N VAL A 37 1.02 -7.75 -18.96
CA VAL A 37 0.76 -8.69 -17.88
C VAL A 37 -0.67 -9.20 -18.06
N THR A 38 -0.88 -10.52 -18.05
CA THR A 38 -2.20 -11.14 -18.30
C THR A 38 -2.44 -12.34 -17.38
N GLY A 39 -3.71 -12.75 -17.25
CA GLY A 39 -4.08 -13.96 -16.50
C GLY A 39 -3.75 -13.88 -15.00
N SER A 40 -3.23 -14.96 -14.43
CA SER A 40 -2.89 -15.04 -13.00
C SER A 40 -1.85 -14.01 -12.54
N ALA A 41 -1.01 -13.52 -13.46
CA ALA A 41 -0.02 -12.49 -13.16
C ALA A 41 -0.67 -11.11 -12.91
N LEU A 42 -1.81 -10.81 -13.56
CA LEU A 42 -2.57 -9.58 -13.29
C LEU A 42 -3.15 -9.60 -11.88
N SER A 43 -3.70 -10.73 -11.44
CA SER A 43 -4.27 -10.83 -10.10
C SER A 43 -3.21 -10.62 -9.01
N ILE A 44 -2.00 -11.15 -9.20
CA ILE A 44 -0.88 -10.91 -8.28
C ILE A 44 -0.48 -9.42 -8.30
N LEU A 45 -0.45 -8.81 -9.48
CA LEU A 45 -0.15 -7.39 -9.63
C LEU A 45 -1.17 -6.51 -8.88
N GLU A 46 -2.47 -6.78 -9.01
CA GLU A 46 -3.53 -6.05 -8.30
C GLU A 46 -3.46 -6.21 -6.77
N LEU A 47 -3.08 -7.40 -6.29
CA LEU A 47 -2.85 -7.65 -4.85
C LEU A 47 -1.68 -6.83 -4.29
N THR A 48 -0.75 -6.36 -5.12
CA THR A 48 0.37 -5.53 -4.67
C THR A 48 -0.10 -4.22 -4.03
N THR A 49 -1.14 -3.59 -4.57
CA THR A 49 -1.76 -2.38 -3.97
C THR A 49 -2.34 -2.68 -2.59
N LEU A 50 -2.97 -3.85 -2.45
CA LEU A 50 -3.55 -4.31 -1.19
C LEU A 50 -2.45 -4.58 -0.16
N PHE A 51 -1.37 -5.27 -0.53
CA PHE A 51 -0.24 -5.51 0.36
C PHE A 51 0.48 -4.23 0.80
N PHE A 52 0.58 -3.25 -0.10
CA PHE A 52 1.10 -1.93 0.24
C PHE A 52 0.24 -1.25 1.32
N ALA A 53 -1.09 -1.25 1.15
CA ALA A 53 -2.03 -0.71 2.14
C ALA A 53 -1.97 -1.48 3.48
N LEU A 54 -1.83 -2.81 3.44
CA LEU A 54 -1.65 -3.65 4.64
C LEU A 54 -0.34 -3.32 5.37
N GLY A 55 0.77 -3.10 4.65
CA GLY A 55 2.04 -2.70 5.25
C GLY A 55 1.94 -1.38 6.02
N ILE A 56 1.17 -0.43 5.50
CA ILE A 56 0.87 0.84 6.17
C ILE A 56 0.02 0.60 7.42
N MET A 57 -0.99 -0.27 7.34
CA MET A 57 -1.84 -0.62 8.48
C MET A 57 -1.03 -1.24 9.63
N VAL A 58 -0.07 -2.13 9.31
CA VAL A 58 0.82 -2.75 10.31
C VAL A 58 1.65 -1.68 11.03
N ALA A 59 2.15 -0.67 10.30
CA ALA A 59 2.83 0.47 10.93
C ALA A 59 1.90 1.25 11.88
N GLY A 60 0.65 1.46 11.49
CA GLY A 60 -0.37 2.09 12.34
C GLY A 60 -0.69 1.30 13.61
N ILE A 61 -0.83 -0.02 13.50
CA ILE A 61 -1.03 -0.92 14.66
C ILE A 61 0.16 -0.84 15.62
N GLY A 62 1.39 -0.85 15.10
CA GLY A 62 2.60 -0.71 15.92
C GLY A 62 2.65 0.59 16.73
N ILE A 63 2.15 1.69 16.17
CA ILE A 63 2.00 2.97 16.89
C ILE A 63 0.92 2.87 17.96
N ALA A 64 -0.25 2.30 17.64
CA ALA A 64 -1.34 2.14 18.59
C ALA A 64 -0.94 1.28 19.80
N VAL A 65 -0.30 0.14 19.56
CA VAL A 65 0.21 -0.75 20.62
C VAL A 65 1.30 -0.07 21.43
N GLY A 66 2.23 0.62 20.77
CA GLY A 66 3.30 1.37 21.43
C GLY A 66 2.77 2.50 22.33
N GLY A 67 1.74 3.22 21.90
CA GLY A 67 1.07 4.25 22.71
C GLY A 67 0.27 3.67 23.88
N LEU A 68 -0.32 2.48 23.70
CA LEU A 68 -1.07 1.78 24.75
C LEU A 68 -0.14 1.34 25.90
N ALA A 69 1.07 0.87 25.56
CA ALA A 69 2.10 0.54 26.54
C ALA A 69 2.63 1.78 27.28
N ASP A 70 2.76 2.92 26.58
CA ASP A 70 3.24 4.18 27.18
C ASP A 70 2.28 4.74 28.23
N ILE A 71 0.97 4.48 28.08
CA ILE A 71 -0.05 4.82 29.09
C ILE A 71 -0.24 3.74 30.16
N GLY A 72 0.53 2.65 30.12
CA GLY A 72 0.48 1.55 31.09
C GLY A 72 -0.79 0.71 31.07
N LEU A 73 -1.55 0.75 29.96
CA LEU A 73 -2.77 -0.03 29.79
C LEU A 73 -2.48 -1.49 29.34
N ILE A 74 -1.35 -1.71 28.66
CA ILE A 74 -0.80 -3.04 28.36
C ILE A 74 0.69 -3.12 28.67
#